data_AF-A0AAX3W4J8-F1
#
_entry.id   AF-A0AAX3W4J8-F1
#
_cell.length_a   1.000
_cell.length_b   1.000
_cell.length_c   1.000
_cell.angle_alpha   90.00
_cell.angle_beta   90.00
_cell.angle_gamma   90.00
#
_symmetry.space_group_name_H-M   'P 1'
#
loop_
_entity.id
_entity.type
_entity.pdbx_description
1 polymer ?
#
loop_
_entity_poly.entity_id
_entity_poly.type
_entity_poly.pdbx_seq_one_letter_code
_entity_poly.pdbx_strand_id
1 'polypeptide(L)'
;MYILSLQDDETTQLIGAFNTEEDVVSWINSIPNVKKDYNDNYILKIEDLTEFINIKWKDSIVPLTQYSFSTGEYLYFSWEEIAYMNQHHGITSGSTKIDNYYYDNNEVKEEIKLRQSLKQALKDYFEKNNQSYYFGGKGSQDGEYINTEDGTFLHIDPSTLEEWKSTQDIEKILNIK
;
A
#
# COMPACT_ATOMS: atom_id res chain seq x y z
N MET A 1 -2.22 -6.64 15.58
CA MET A 1 -3.48 -5.89 15.81
C MET A 1 -3.88 -5.29 14.48
N TYR A 2 -5.13 -4.90 14.30
CA TYR A 2 -5.61 -4.33 13.05
C TYR A 2 -6.23 -2.98 13.29
N ILE A 3 -5.80 -1.94 12.59
CA ILE A 3 -6.45 -0.63 12.65
C ILE A 3 -7.47 -0.55 11.52
N LEU A 4 -8.73 -0.29 11.86
CA LEU A 4 -9.80 -0.09 10.89
C LEU A 4 -9.98 1.40 10.61
N SER A 5 -10.11 1.74 9.34
CA SER A 5 -10.52 3.05 8.86
C SER A 5 -11.71 2.97 7.91
N LEU A 6 -12.49 4.05 7.88
CA LEU A 6 -13.46 4.32 6.83
C LEU A 6 -12.95 5.49 6.00
N GLN A 7 -13.07 5.39 4.68
CA GLN A 7 -12.58 6.42 3.78
C GLN A 7 -13.57 6.72 2.65
N ASP A 8 -13.75 8.00 2.35
CA ASP A 8 -14.27 8.46 1.06
C ASP A 8 -13.09 8.88 0.16
N ASP A 9 -13.35 9.66 -0.89
CA ASP A 9 -12.30 10.08 -1.84
C ASP A 9 -11.28 11.05 -1.23
N GLU A 10 -11.63 11.79 -0.17
CA GLU A 10 -10.79 12.86 0.40
C GLU A 10 -10.51 12.72 1.91
N THR A 11 -11.32 11.95 2.62
CA THR A 11 -11.36 11.88 4.08
C THR A 11 -11.15 10.45 4.53
N THR A 12 -10.28 10.28 5.52
CA THR A 12 -10.11 9.02 6.24
C THR A 12 -10.44 9.23 7.71
N GLN A 13 -11.36 8.43 8.23
CA GLN A 13 -11.69 8.37 9.65
C GLN A 13 -11.15 7.08 10.25
N LEU A 14 -10.30 7.19 11.27
CA LEU A 14 -9.88 6.04 12.08
C LEU A 14 -11.01 5.63 13.03
N ILE A 15 -11.30 4.33 13.07
CA ILE A 15 -12.35 3.77 13.93
C ILE A 15 -11.78 3.23 15.23
N GLY A 16 -10.73 2.42 15.13
CA GLY A 16 -10.15 1.77 16.29
C GLY A 16 -9.24 0.62 15.90
N ALA A 17 -8.62 0.04 16.93
CA ALA A 17 -7.75 -1.11 16.78
C ALA A 17 -8.39 -2.37 17.34
N PHE A 18 -8.27 -3.46 16.59
CA PHE A 18 -8.85 -4.78 16.89
C PHE A 18 -7.72 -5.79 17.08
N ASN A 19 -7.98 -6.85 17.84
CA ASN A 19 -6.98 -7.88 18.09
C ASN A 19 -6.79 -8.80 16.88
N THR A 20 -7.88 -9.10 16.18
CA THR A 20 -7.94 -10.04 15.05
C THR A 20 -8.64 -9.41 13.85
N GLU A 21 -8.39 -9.95 12.66
CA GLU A 21 -9.10 -9.55 11.45
C GLU A 21 -10.57 -9.98 11.51
N GLU A 22 -10.87 -11.12 12.15
CA GLU A 22 -12.24 -11.58 12.38
C GLU A 22 -13.03 -10.60 13.25
N ASP A 23 -12.39 -9.98 14.26
CA ASP A 23 -13.00 -8.91 15.05
C ASP A 23 -13.34 -7.68 14.19
N VAL A 24 -12.45 -7.30 13.24
CA VAL A 24 -12.69 -6.21 12.28
C VAL A 24 -13.90 -6.52 11.41
N VAL A 25 -13.91 -7.70 10.78
CA VAL A 25 -15.00 -8.16 9.90
C VAL A 25 -16.32 -8.23 10.68
N SER A 26 -16.29 -8.72 11.93
CA SER A 26 -17.47 -8.75 12.79
C SER A 26 -17.99 -7.36 13.11
N TRP A 27 -17.11 -6.36 13.29
CA TRP A 27 -17.51 -4.97 13.51
C TRP A 27 -18.14 -4.37 12.26
N ILE A 28 -17.53 -4.56 11.08
CA ILE A 28 -18.05 -4.07 9.80
C ILE A 28 -19.45 -4.61 9.54
N ASN A 29 -19.67 -5.92 9.73
CA ASN A 29 -20.97 -6.57 9.54
C ASN A 29 -22.05 -6.12 10.55
N SER A 30 -21.68 -5.41 11.62
CA SER A 30 -22.65 -4.83 12.56
C SER A 30 -23.28 -3.54 12.06
N ILE A 31 -22.70 -2.92 11.02
CA ILE A 31 -23.21 -1.69 10.43
C ILE A 31 -24.31 -2.02 9.42
N PRO A 32 -25.50 -1.39 9.53
CA PRO A 32 -26.57 -1.57 8.54
C PRO A 32 -26.12 -1.17 7.13
N ASN A 33 -26.66 -1.86 6.12
CA ASN A 33 -26.47 -1.56 4.70
C ASN A 33 -25.04 -1.69 4.15
N VAL A 34 -24.07 -2.15 4.95
CA VAL A 34 -22.77 -2.55 4.42
C VAL A 34 -22.94 -3.75 3.50
N LYS A 35 -22.24 -3.70 2.37
CA LYS A 35 -22.20 -4.76 1.37
C LYS A 35 -20.78 -4.91 0.85
N LYS A 36 -20.56 -5.91 -0.01
CA LYS A 36 -19.32 -6.05 -0.76
C LYS A 36 -19.49 -5.59 -2.21
N ASP A 37 -18.45 -4.99 -2.77
CA ASP A 37 -18.38 -4.63 -4.20
C ASP A 37 -17.96 -5.84 -5.07
N TYR A 38 -17.69 -5.59 -6.35
CA TYR A 38 -17.28 -6.64 -7.29
C TYR A 38 -15.85 -7.18 -7.05
N ASN A 39 -15.06 -6.48 -6.24
CA ASN A 39 -13.71 -6.85 -5.82
C ASN A 39 -13.69 -7.44 -4.39
N ASP A 40 -14.85 -7.77 -3.82
CA ASP A 40 -15.01 -8.29 -2.46
C ASP A 40 -14.64 -7.26 -1.35
N ASN A 41 -14.54 -5.97 -1.68
CA ASN A 41 -14.29 -4.91 -0.71
C ASN A 41 -15.58 -4.52 0.00
N TYR A 42 -15.50 -4.30 1.31
CA TYR A 42 -16.61 -3.76 2.09
C TYR A 42 -16.85 -2.29 1.73
N ILE A 43 -18.11 -1.96 1.42
CA ILE A 43 -18.56 -0.62 1.06
C ILE A 43 -19.89 -0.28 1.74
N LEU A 44 -20.10 1.01 1.99
CA LEU A 44 -21.36 1.58 2.46
C LEU A 44 -21.67 2.81 1.60
N LYS A 45 -22.89 2.92 1.08
CA LYS A 45 -23.30 4.18 0.44
C LYS A 45 -23.40 5.29 1.48
N ILE A 46 -22.86 6.46 1.19
CA ILE A 46 -22.91 7.59 2.13
C ILE A 46 -24.37 7.98 2.42
N GLU A 47 -25.25 7.93 1.41
CA GLU A 47 -26.69 8.17 1.57
C GLU A 47 -27.40 7.16 2.49
N ASP A 48 -26.86 5.94 2.62
CA ASP A 48 -27.40 4.91 3.51
C ASP A 48 -26.92 5.09 4.97
N LEU A 49 -25.95 5.99 5.20
CA LEU A 49 -25.51 6.38 6.53
C LEU A 49 -26.48 7.43 7.08
N THR A 50 -27.10 7.12 8.23
CA THR A 50 -28.02 8.05 8.90
C THR A 50 -27.31 9.35 9.32
N GLU A 51 -28.07 10.41 9.62
CA GLU A 51 -27.55 11.62 10.27
C GLU A 51 -26.70 11.32 11.51
N PHE A 52 -27.02 10.26 12.25
CA PHE A 52 -26.22 9.77 13.37
C PHE A 52 -26.58 8.32 13.74
N ILE A 53 -25.57 7.47 13.93
CA ILE A 53 -25.74 6.11 14.46
C ILE A 53 -24.64 5.78 15.48
N ASN A 54 -25.02 5.03 16.53
CA ASN A 54 -24.08 4.45 17.48
C ASN A 54 -23.89 2.97 17.16
N ILE A 55 -22.68 2.60 16.72
CA ILE A 55 -22.30 1.20 16.52
C ILE A 55 -21.76 0.65 17.83
N LYS A 56 -22.48 -0.31 18.41
CA LYS A 56 -22.06 -1.00 19.63
C LYS A 56 -21.20 -2.20 19.29
N TRP A 57 -20.03 -2.30 19.90
CA TRP A 57 -19.18 -3.48 19.79
C TRP A 57 -18.55 -3.77 21.14
N LYS A 58 -18.90 -4.93 21.71
CA LYS A 58 -18.60 -5.27 23.11
C LYS A 58 -19.05 -4.10 24.01
N ASP A 59 -18.14 -3.55 24.81
CA ASP A 59 -18.42 -2.41 25.71
C ASP A 59 -18.15 -1.04 25.06
N SER A 60 -17.68 -1.02 23.81
CA SER A 60 -17.36 0.20 23.07
C SER A 60 -18.56 0.69 22.24
N ILE A 61 -18.65 2.01 22.08
CA ILE A 61 -19.61 2.68 21.21
C ILE A 61 -18.85 3.58 20.25
N VAL A 62 -19.02 3.35 18.95
CA VAL A 62 -18.46 4.20 17.89
C VAL A 62 -19.59 5.05 17.31
N PRO A 63 -19.55 6.39 17.47
CA PRO A 63 -20.48 7.27 16.77
C PRO A 63 -20.07 7.43 15.31
N LEU A 64 -21.02 7.23 14.39
CA LEU A 64 -20.86 7.51 12.96
C LEU A 64 -21.94 8.49 12.50
N THR A 65 -21.59 9.32 11.52
CA THR A 65 -22.50 10.29 10.92
C THR A 65 -22.14 10.53 9.47
N GLN A 66 -23.14 10.72 8.61
CA GLN A 66 -22.90 11.12 7.22
C GLN A 66 -22.16 12.46 7.11
N TYR A 67 -22.22 13.33 8.12
CA TYR A 67 -21.52 14.62 8.10
C TYR A 67 -20.00 14.51 8.27
N SER A 68 -19.47 13.31 8.55
CA SER A 68 -18.02 13.06 8.60
C SER A 68 -17.38 12.91 7.22
N PHE A 69 -18.19 12.76 6.18
CA PHE A 69 -17.73 12.48 4.81
C PHE A 69 -18.42 13.44 3.85
N SER A 70 -17.68 13.94 2.86
CA SER A 70 -18.13 15.06 2.03
C SER A 70 -17.98 14.81 0.54
N THR A 71 -17.40 13.68 0.15
CA THR A 71 -17.09 13.35 -1.25
C THR A 71 -17.43 11.91 -1.59
N GLY A 72 -17.59 11.62 -2.88
CA GLY A 72 -17.90 10.28 -3.36
C GLY A 72 -19.34 9.81 -3.10
N GLU A 73 -19.65 8.61 -3.59
CA GLU A 73 -20.93 7.92 -3.36
C GLU A 73 -20.82 6.88 -2.23
N TYR A 74 -19.61 6.33 -2.02
CA TYR A 74 -19.36 5.20 -1.13
C TYR A 74 -18.25 5.49 -0.13
N LEU A 75 -18.41 4.96 1.08
CA LEU A 75 -17.35 4.73 2.04
C LEU A 75 -16.76 3.35 1.81
N TYR A 76 -15.43 3.29 1.81
CA TYR A 76 -14.67 2.05 1.78
C TYR A 76 -14.12 1.75 3.17
N PHE A 77 -14.18 0.49 3.55
CA PHE A 77 -13.57 0.02 4.79
C PHE A 77 -12.20 -0.56 4.46
N SER A 78 -11.17 -0.10 5.17
CA SER A 78 -9.80 -0.60 5.04
C SER A 78 -9.26 -0.95 6.41
N TRP A 79 -8.52 -2.04 6.53
CA TRP A 79 -7.79 -2.35 7.76
C TRP A 79 -6.37 -2.78 7.47
N GLU A 80 -5.47 -2.33 8.31
CA GLU A 80 -4.05 -2.63 8.21
C GLU A 80 -3.57 -3.32 9.48
N GLU A 81 -2.73 -4.35 9.32
CA GLU A 81 -2.04 -4.94 10.47
C GLU A 81 -1.01 -3.96 11.02
N ILE A 82 -1.11 -3.67 12.32
CA ILE A 82 -0.18 -2.84 13.07
C ILE A 82 0.34 -3.59 14.31
N ALA A 83 1.60 -3.31 14.65
CA ALA A 83 2.21 -3.79 15.88
C ALA A 83 1.82 -2.92 17.07
N TYR A 84 1.52 -3.55 18.21
CA TYR A 84 1.35 -2.84 19.47
C TYR A 84 2.71 -2.66 20.17
N MET A 85 3.27 -1.46 20.04
CA MET A 85 4.66 -1.17 20.41
C MET A 85 5.04 -1.56 21.84
N ASN A 86 4.13 -1.43 22.81
CA ASN A 86 4.39 -1.77 24.22
C ASN A 86 4.48 -3.28 24.49
N GLN A 87 4.03 -4.12 23.56
CA GLN A 87 4.05 -5.59 23.68
C GLN A 87 4.88 -6.25 22.59
N HIS A 88 5.47 -5.48 21.69
CA HIS A 88 6.22 -5.97 20.55
C HIS A 88 7.73 -6.01 20.83
N HIS A 89 8.43 -7.01 20.27
CA HIS A 89 9.88 -7.13 20.29
C HIS A 89 10.43 -7.47 18.89
N GLY A 90 11.49 -6.79 18.45
CA GLY A 90 12.07 -7.02 17.12
C GLY A 90 11.39 -6.20 16.01
N ILE A 91 11.39 -6.71 14.77
CA ILE A 91 10.74 -6.09 13.61
C ILE A 91 9.22 -6.21 13.75
N THR A 92 8.52 -5.09 13.71
CA THR A 92 7.06 -5.01 13.85
C THR A 92 6.33 -5.76 12.74
N SER A 93 5.22 -6.42 13.05
CA SER A 93 4.30 -6.92 12.01
C SER A 93 3.67 -5.76 11.22
N GLY A 94 3.02 -6.09 10.10
CA GLY A 94 2.50 -5.12 9.14
C GLY A 94 3.47 -4.87 7.99
N SER A 95 3.26 -3.75 7.30
CA SER A 95 3.97 -3.44 6.05
C SER A 95 4.57 -2.04 6.03
N THR A 96 5.58 -1.86 5.17
CA THR A 96 6.20 -0.57 4.90
C THR A 96 6.03 -0.25 3.42
N LYS A 97 5.60 0.99 3.15
CA LYS A 97 5.55 1.52 1.79
C LYS A 97 6.96 1.83 1.27
N ILE A 98 7.32 1.19 0.16
CA ILE A 98 8.51 1.48 -0.64
C ILE A 98 8.03 1.94 -2.01
N ASP A 99 8.22 3.22 -2.29
CA ASP A 99 7.68 3.89 -3.49
C ASP A 99 6.15 3.72 -3.55
N ASN A 100 5.58 3.01 -4.55
CA ASN A 100 4.14 2.79 -4.67
C ASN A 100 3.65 1.43 -4.14
N TYR A 101 4.51 0.64 -3.52
CA TYR A 101 4.21 -0.73 -3.12
C TYR A 101 4.44 -0.93 -1.63
N TYR A 102 3.66 -1.83 -1.02
CA TYR A 102 3.79 -2.19 0.38
C TYR A 102 4.44 -3.57 0.50
N TYR A 103 5.42 -3.67 1.38
CA TYR A 103 6.16 -4.91 1.64
C TYR A 103 6.04 -5.27 3.10
N ASP A 104 5.98 -6.56 3.42
CA ASP A 104 6.04 -7.00 4.80
C ASP A 104 7.31 -6.42 5.45
N ASN A 105 7.18 -5.95 6.68
CA ASN A 105 8.28 -5.31 7.40
C ASN A 105 9.54 -6.21 7.51
N ASN A 106 9.38 -7.54 7.49
CA ASN A 106 10.50 -8.49 7.50
C ASN A 106 11.29 -8.50 6.18
N GLU A 107 10.68 -8.10 5.07
CA GLU A 107 11.27 -8.15 3.72
C GLU A 107 11.92 -6.83 3.32
N VAL A 108 11.51 -5.72 3.93
CA VAL A 108 11.96 -4.35 3.59
C VAL A 108 13.47 -4.25 3.40
N LYS A 109 14.26 -4.87 4.28
CA LYS A 109 15.72 -4.79 4.20
C LYS A 109 16.26 -5.46 2.94
N GLU A 110 15.76 -6.63 2.58
CA GLU A 110 16.21 -7.35 1.39
C GLU A 110 15.70 -6.68 0.12
N GLU A 111 14.48 -6.14 0.14
CA GLU A 111 13.93 -5.36 -0.97
C GLU A 111 14.74 -4.09 -1.27
N ILE A 112 15.16 -3.35 -0.23
CA ILE A 112 16.04 -2.18 -0.42
C ILE A 112 17.40 -2.60 -0.98
N LYS A 113 17.98 -3.72 -0.52
CA LYS A 113 19.25 -4.21 -1.08
C LYS A 113 19.11 -4.63 -2.53
N LEU A 114 18.04 -5.36 -2.88
CA LEU A 114 17.76 -5.80 -4.24
C LEU A 114 17.64 -4.59 -5.17
N ARG A 115 16.82 -3.60 -4.79
CA ARG A 115 16.69 -2.33 -5.50
C ARG A 115 18.03 -1.62 -5.69
N GLN A 116 18.83 -1.50 -4.62
CA GLN A 116 20.15 -0.87 -4.71
C GLN A 116 21.10 -1.63 -5.62
N SER A 117 21.07 -2.96 -5.59
CA SER A 117 21.92 -3.79 -6.45
C SER A 117 21.57 -3.63 -7.93
N LEU A 118 20.29 -3.58 -8.28
CA LEU A 118 19.83 -3.30 -9.64
C LEU A 118 20.28 -1.91 -10.09
N LYS A 119 20.06 -0.89 -9.25
CA LYS A 119 20.46 0.49 -9.57
C LYS A 119 21.96 0.62 -9.80
N GLN A 120 22.77 -0.08 -9.01
CA GLN A 120 24.22 -0.10 -9.20
C GLN A 120 24.60 -0.80 -10.52
N ALA A 121 23.99 -1.94 -10.83
CA ALA A 121 24.24 -2.66 -12.09
C ALA A 121 23.85 -1.82 -13.33
N LEU A 122 22.71 -1.13 -13.29
CA LEU A 122 22.28 -0.20 -14.34
C LEU A 122 23.28 0.94 -14.52
N LYS A 123 23.72 1.55 -13.41
CA LYS A 123 24.73 2.60 -13.43
C LYS A 123 26.03 2.12 -14.09
N ASP A 124 26.56 0.99 -13.62
CA ASP A 124 27.81 0.44 -14.14
C ASP A 124 27.70 0.10 -15.64
N TYR A 125 26.55 -0.41 -16.08
CA TYR A 125 26.28 -0.70 -17.48
C TYR A 125 26.30 0.56 -18.35
N PHE A 126 25.54 1.60 -17.99
CA PHE A 126 25.46 2.81 -18.80
C PHE A 126 26.78 3.60 -18.79
N GLU A 127 27.49 3.67 -17.65
CA GLU A 127 28.80 4.30 -17.56
C GLU A 127 29.84 3.60 -18.43
N LYS A 128 29.87 2.26 -18.43
CA LYS A 128 30.77 1.46 -19.29
C LYS A 128 30.51 1.69 -20.78
N ASN A 129 29.26 1.95 -21.15
CA ASN A 129 28.84 2.25 -22.52
C ASN A 129 28.94 3.73 -22.89
N ASN A 130 29.48 4.59 -22.01
CA ASN A 130 29.53 6.06 -22.18
C ASN A 130 28.15 6.67 -22.50
N GLN A 131 27.08 6.10 -21.95
CA GLN A 131 25.71 6.53 -22.19
C GLN A 131 25.21 7.38 -21.01
N SER A 132 24.61 8.54 -21.33
CA SER A 132 23.98 9.43 -20.36
C SER A 132 22.70 8.80 -19.82
N TYR A 133 22.52 8.84 -18.49
CA TYR A 133 21.35 8.28 -17.82
C TYR A 133 20.88 9.18 -16.67
N TYR A 134 19.59 9.06 -16.32
CA TYR A 134 18.98 9.76 -15.19
C TYR A 134 17.99 8.85 -14.46
N PHE A 135 18.09 8.79 -13.12
CA PHE A 135 17.08 8.19 -12.26
C PHE A 135 16.06 9.24 -11.83
N GLY A 136 14.77 8.96 -12.03
CA GLY A 136 13.66 9.87 -11.72
C GLY A 136 12.49 9.18 -11.03
N GLY A 137 11.42 9.92 -10.79
CA GLY A 137 10.11 9.36 -10.40
C GLY A 137 9.96 8.89 -8.95
N LYS A 138 11.00 8.99 -8.11
CA LYS A 138 10.89 8.58 -6.70
C LYS A 138 9.76 9.33 -5.99
N GLY A 139 8.75 8.59 -5.50
CA GLY A 139 7.58 9.15 -4.83
C GLY A 139 6.54 9.80 -5.75
N SER A 140 6.67 9.65 -7.08
CA SER A 140 5.62 10.01 -8.03
C SER A 140 4.56 8.90 -8.10
N GLN A 141 3.41 9.19 -8.70
CA GLN A 141 2.38 8.19 -8.97
C GLN A 141 2.87 7.09 -9.94
N ASP A 142 3.79 7.44 -10.85
CA ASP A 142 4.35 6.51 -11.83
C ASP A 142 5.53 5.69 -11.28
N GLY A 143 6.04 6.06 -10.11
CA GLY A 143 7.12 5.37 -9.42
C GLY A 143 8.51 5.66 -9.99
N GLU A 144 9.52 5.09 -9.34
CA GLU A 144 10.92 5.28 -9.68
C GLU A 144 11.28 4.63 -11.03
N TYR A 145 12.10 5.30 -11.83
CA TYR A 145 12.56 4.80 -13.12
C TYR A 145 13.99 5.23 -13.44
N ILE A 146 14.61 4.59 -14.43
CA ILE A 146 15.80 5.07 -15.14
C ILE A 146 15.43 5.39 -16.59
N ASN A 147 16.01 6.48 -17.10
CA ASN A 147 15.90 6.87 -18.51
C ASN A 147 17.29 7.19 -19.08
N THR A 148 17.47 6.96 -20.38
CA THR A 148 18.67 7.39 -21.15
C THR A 148 18.24 8.24 -22.33
N GLU A 149 19.13 9.11 -22.81
CA GLU A 149 18.88 9.97 -24.00
C GLU A 149 18.50 9.16 -25.26
N ASP A 150 19.01 7.94 -25.41
CA ASP A 150 18.76 7.09 -26.58
C ASP A 150 17.45 6.29 -26.50
N GLY A 151 16.59 6.58 -25.52
CA GLY A 151 15.22 6.07 -25.45
C GLY A 151 14.99 4.88 -24.51
N THR A 152 16.00 4.38 -23.79
CA THR A 152 15.76 3.42 -22.72
C THR A 152 14.90 4.07 -21.63
N PHE A 153 13.85 3.38 -21.22
CA PHE A 153 13.01 3.76 -20.10
C PHE A 153 12.58 2.49 -19.35
N LEU A 154 12.97 2.38 -18.09
CA LEU A 154 12.73 1.20 -17.26
C LEU A 154 12.25 1.63 -15.88
N HIS A 155 11.07 1.16 -15.48
CA HIS A 155 10.58 1.30 -14.11
C HIS A 155 11.35 0.39 -13.16
N ILE A 156 11.58 0.87 -11.94
CA ILE A 156 12.16 0.10 -10.84
C ILE A 156 11.01 -0.34 -9.94
N ASP A 157 10.11 -1.12 -10.53
CA ASP A 157 8.91 -1.67 -9.91
C ASP A 157 9.13 -3.11 -9.42
N PRO A 158 8.19 -3.73 -8.69
CA PRO A 158 8.35 -5.09 -8.18
C PRO A 158 8.61 -6.11 -9.29
N SER A 159 7.97 -5.97 -10.46
CA SER A 159 8.17 -6.88 -11.59
C SER A 159 9.62 -6.89 -12.06
N THR A 160 10.21 -5.70 -12.22
CA THR A 160 11.60 -5.54 -12.64
C THR A 160 12.56 -6.05 -11.57
N LEU A 161 12.25 -5.82 -10.30
CA LEU A 161 13.05 -6.32 -9.18
C LEU A 161 13.02 -7.85 -9.09
N GLU A 162 11.87 -8.48 -9.28
CA GLU A 162 11.74 -9.94 -9.29
C GLU A 162 12.48 -10.57 -10.48
N GLU A 163 12.46 -9.94 -11.66
CA GLU A 163 13.29 -10.38 -12.77
C GLU A 163 14.78 -10.23 -12.45
N TRP A 164 15.20 -9.11 -11.86
CA TRP A 164 16.60 -8.89 -11.47
C TRP A 164 17.07 -9.92 -10.43
N LYS A 165 16.24 -10.19 -9.42
CA LYS A 165 16.47 -11.21 -8.39
C LYS A 165 16.69 -12.60 -8.99
N SER A 166 15.92 -12.92 -10.03
CA SER A 166 15.95 -14.23 -10.69
C SER A 166 17.10 -14.41 -11.67
N THR A 167 17.52 -13.33 -12.33
CA THR A 167 18.42 -13.39 -13.49
C THR A 167 19.79 -12.82 -13.22
N GLN A 168 19.86 -11.71 -12.48
CA GLN A 168 21.04 -10.87 -12.32
C GLN A 168 21.72 -10.50 -13.65
N ASP A 169 20.94 -10.44 -14.73
CA ASP A 169 21.40 -10.18 -16.09
C ASP A 169 20.88 -8.83 -16.57
N ILE A 170 21.80 -7.87 -16.72
CA ILE A 170 21.44 -6.50 -17.06
C ILE A 170 20.94 -6.35 -18.50
N GLU A 171 21.46 -7.15 -19.44
CA GLU A 171 21.03 -7.09 -20.85
C GLU A 171 19.60 -7.62 -20.97
N LYS A 172 19.30 -8.68 -20.21
CA LYS A 172 17.93 -9.21 -20.13
C LYS A 172 16.96 -8.18 -19.52
N ILE A 173 17.33 -7.54 -18.41
CA ILE A 173 16.51 -6.48 -17.78
C ILE A 173 16.24 -5.33 -18.74
N LEU A 174 17.24 -4.94 -19.53
CA LEU A 174 17.11 -3.88 -20.51
C LEU A 174 16.43 -4.32 -21.81
N ASN A 175 16.04 -5.59 -21.93
CA ASN A 175 15.49 -6.20 -23.15
C ASN A 175 16.41 -6.01 -24.39
N ILE A 176 17.72 -6.06 -24.16
CA ILE A 176 18.75 -5.98 -25.20
C ILE A 176 19.04 -7.41 -25.70
N LYS A 177 19.12 -7.58 -27.01
CA LYS A 177 19.37 -8.88 -27.68
C LYS A 177 20.84 -9.17 -27.89
#